data_AF-A0A521F4J3-F1
#
_entry.id   AF-A0A521F4J3-F1
#
_cell.length_a   1.000
_cell.length_b   1.000
_cell.length_c   1.000
_cell.angle_alpha   90.00
_cell.angle_beta   90.00
_cell.angle_gamma   90.00
#
_symmetry.space_group_name_H-M   'P 1'
#
loop_
_entity.id
_entity.type
_entity.pdbx_description
1 polymer ?
#
loop_
_entity_poly.entity_id
_entity_poly.type
_entity_poly.pdbx_seq_one_letter_code
_entity_poly.pdbx_strand_id
1 'polypeptide(L)'
;MKKVVLLILMVKSFFSFSQDLQKTGEIKIINRYLSILKTQNGYVFIGPEGEKSEEYDYLYMPDNNCRITAILKKTDSNQSRLKQKKDNDNHGIQGDFHILELMKELHFIDEYNFEGTNELTNGNIRSGLTEEYGYASRNGKYALINSKGKFLTDLKYTNDFDYRENPHLNYYFEKKKLVSVLIDQITGKEVLATKDSIVEYWNPNNYLVKKYKKEKYILVHDGKIQPVPKDFKRLNGIPLSKSTIFTYNNGFFDKNGHKIESDFVPHSNFYNGHCIVLEIIKEKQRYNYYGEPFPRRETRSFKIINENFEIVKSLPDIQRTISSFNKYGQIIVNRRYEDIRNGDTDNQYIIDYNGDIILPSSKIRTEIYEVSEGLYLAEDATYPPVKERSKLYTYFNQKGENITKAITQLPIYLGFKENTVQKYLVAYGIIYLTLDKENNIISSDQKSYLFDAPPVLPYE
;
A
#
# COMPACT_ATOMS: atom_id res chain seq x y z
N MET A 1 -27.07 24.19 52.30
CA MET A 1 -27.56 23.54 51.06
C MET A 1 -26.65 23.71 49.83
N LYS A 2 -26.00 24.87 49.57
CA LYS A 2 -25.16 25.06 48.36
C LYS A 2 -23.88 24.18 48.27
N LYS A 3 -23.29 23.74 49.38
CA LYS A 3 -22.08 22.89 49.38
C LYS A 3 -22.35 21.41 49.08
N VAL A 4 -23.57 20.92 49.36
CA VAL A 4 -23.96 19.52 49.09
C VAL A 4 -24.27 19.30 47.61
N VAL A 5 -24.85 20.31 46.94
CA VAL A 5 -25.10 20.27 45.48
C VAL A 5 -23.80 20.31 44.67
N LEU A 6 -22.79 21.07 45.13
CA LEU A 6 -21.47 21.12 44.49
C LEU A 6 -20.71 19.80 44.63
N LEU A 7 -20.85 19.10 45.76
CA LEU A 7 -20.22 17.80 46.00
C LEU A 7 -20.87 16.70 45.14
N ILE A 8 -22.20 16.74 44.95
CA ILE A 8 -22.92 15.81 44.07
C ILE A 8 -22.58 16.08 42.59
N LEU A 9 -22.36 17.34 42.19
CA LEU A 9 -21.89 17.69 40.85
C LEU A 9 -20.43 17.27 40.60
N MET A 10 -19.54 17.38 41.60
CA MET A 10 -18.16 16.89 41.49
C MET A 10 -18.06 15.36 41.48
N VAL A 11 -18.92 14.66 42.21
CA VAL A 11 -18.99 13.19 42.14
C VAL A 11 -19.55 12.73 40.79
N LYS A 12 -20.52 13.45 40.20
CA LYS A 12 -20.97 13.17 38.82
C LYS A 12 -19.90 13.48 37.77
N SER A 13 -19.07 14.51 37.95
CA SER A 13 -17.97 14.80 37.00
C SER A 13 -16.81 13.80 37.09
N PHE A 14 -16.62 13.12 38.23
CA PHE A 14 -15.63 12.01 38.34
C PHE A 14 -16.14 10.66 37.81
N PHE A 15 -17.47 10.49 37.68
CA PHE A 15 -18.08 9.30 37.08
C PHE A 15 -18.44 9.45 35.60
N SER A 16 -18.16 10.61 35.00
CA SER A 16 -18.48 10.88 33.59
C SER A 16 -17.29 10.53 32.70
N PHE A 17 -16.89 9.27 32.60
CA PHE A 17 -16.07 8.78 31.46
C PHE A 17 -16.14 7.25 31.26
N SER A 18 -17.18 6.56 31.75
CA SER A 18 -17.50 5.22 31.23
C SER A 18 -18.36 5.37 29.98
N GLN A 19 -17.79 5.20 28.78
CA GLN A 19 -18.55 5.23 27.54
C GLN A 19 -19.67 4.17 27.53
N ASP A 20 -20.92 4.60 27.32
CA ASP A 20 -22.05 3.92 26.65
C ASP A 20 -22.38 2.45 26.95
N LEU A 21 -22.17 1.98 28.19
CA LEU A 21 -22.81 0.75 28.67
C LEU A 21 -23.52 1.07 29.98
N GLN A 22 -24.70 1.69 29.89
CA GLN A 22 -25.43 2.17 31.08
C GLN A 22 -26.33 1.09 31.68
N LYS A 23 -26.63 0.01 30.95
CA LYS A 23 -27.57 -1.03 31.42
C LYS A 23 -26.99 -2.43 31.34
N THR A 24 -27.21 -3.22 32.38
CA THR A 24 -26.90 -4.66 32.39
C THR A 24 -27.60 -5.36 31.23
N GLY A 25 -26.88 -6.21 30.51
CA GLY A 25 -27.36 -6.92 29.32
C GLY A 25 -27.14 -6.19 28.01
N GLU A 26 -26.70 -4.93 28.04
CA GLU A 26 -26.36 -4.16 26.85
C GLU A 26 -25.04 -4.66 26.24
N ILE A 27 -25.02 -4.82 24.91
CA ILE A 27 -23.84 -5.21 24.14
C ILE A 27 -23.36 -4.02 23.33
N LYS A 28 -22.12 -3.60 23.55
CA LYS A 28 -21.43 -2.58 22.75
C LYS A 28 -20.50 -3.27 21.77
N ILE A 29 -20.69 -3.00 20.48
CA ILE A 29 -19.79 -3.48 19.42
C ILE A 29 -18.57 -2.54 19.38
N ILE A 30 -17.37 -3.09 19.57
CA ILE A 30 -16.12 -2.32 19.47
C ILE A 30 -15.63 -2.35 18.03
N ASN A 31 -15.53 -3.55 17.47
CA ASN A 31 -15.27 -3.77 16.06
C ASN A 31 -16.00 -5.05 15.62
N ARG A 32 -15.81 -5.44 14.36
CA ARG A 32 -16.46 -6.63 13.78
C ARG A 32 -16.19 -7.94 14.53
N TYR A 33 -15.07 -8.03 15.27
CA TYR A 33 -14.58 -9.24 15.92
C TYR A 33 -14.47 -9.10 17.45
N LEU A 34 -14.95 -8.00 18.01
CA LEU A 34 -14.90 -7.74 19.45
C LEU A 34 -16.12 -6.93 19.88
N SER A 35 -16.88 -7.50 20.81
CA SER A 35 -17.99 -6.83 21.49
C SER A 35 -17.83 -6.93 22.99
N ILE A 36 -18.55 -6.10 23.72
CA ILE A 36 -18.49 -6.02 25.18
C ILE A 36 -19.90 -6.09 25.73
N LEU A 37 -20.11 -7.02 26.66
CA LEU A 37 -21.34 -7.17 27.41
C LEU A 37 -21.16 -6.60 28.82
N LYS A 38 -22.04 -5.68 29.22
CA LYS A 38 -22.13 -5.26 30.63
C LYS A 38 -22.92 -6.29 31.43
N THR A 39 -22.28 -6.91 32.41
CA THR A 39 -22.91 -7.86 33.34
C THR A 39 -23.27 -7.15 34.65
N GLN A 40 -23.89 -7.90 35.58
CA GLN A 40 -24.18 -7.38 36.92
C GLN A 40 -22.90 -7.06 37.71
N ASN A 41 -21.83 -7.84 37.53
CA ASN A 41 -20.62 -7.72 38.35
C ASN A 41 -19.44 -7.06 37.60
N GLY A 42 -19.56 -6.80 36.29
CA GLY A 42 -18.40 -6.38 35.51
C GLY A 42 -18.68 -6.24 34.01
N TYR A 43 -17.72 -6.67 33.22
CA TYR A 43 -17.70 -6.61 31.75
C TYR A 43 -17.11 -7.90 31.19
N VAL A 44 -17.73 -8.43 30.14
CA VAL A 44 -17.25 -9.62 29.43
C VAL A 44 -17.03 -9.26 27.97
N PHE A 45 -15.83 -9.57 27.46
CA PHE A 45 -15.55 -9.43 26.03
C PHE A 45 -16.06 -10.66 25.30
N ILE A 46 -16.63 -10.43 24.11
CA ILE A 46 -17.19 -11.45 23.26
C ILE A 46 -16.45 -11.42 21.93
N GLY A 47 -15.84 -12.54 21.56
CA GLY A 47 -15.15 -12.74 20.30
C GLY A 47 -16.09 -13.07 19.14
N PRO A 48 -15.56 -13.25 17.93
CA PRO A 48 -16.37 -13.39 16.71
C PRO A 48 -17.18 -14.69 16.60
N GLU A 49 -16.80 -15.75 17.30
CA GLU A 49 -17.51 -17.03 17.33
C GLU A 49 -18.38 -17.15 18.60
N GLY A 50 -18.52 -16.07 19.37
CA GLY A 50 -19.29 -16.01 20.61
C GLY A 50 -18.52 -16.50 21.84
N GLU A 51 -17.22 -16.78 21.71
CA GLU A 51 -16.33 -17.03 22.82
C GLU A 51 -16.31 -15.83 23.78
N LYS A 52 -16.17 -16.10 25.08
CA LYS A 52 -16.25 -15.07 26.12
C LYS A 52 -14.95 -15.04 26.91
N SER A 53 -14.46 -13.84 27.19
CA SER A 53 -13.40 -13.64 28.17
C SER A 53 -13.89 -13.96 29.59
N GLU A 54 -12.96 -13.95 30.54
CA GLU A 54 -13.31 -13.76 31.95
C GLU A 54 -14.05 -12.42 32.18
N GLU A 55 -14.68 -12.30 33.34
CA GLU A 55 -15.41 -11.09 33.74
C GLU A 55 -14.46 -10.10 34.42
N TYR A 56 -14.41 -8.87 33.91
CA TYR A 56 -13.56 -7.79 34.40
C TYR A 56 -14.38 -6.77 35.21
N ASP A 57 -13.89 -6.37 36.38
CA ASP A 57 -14.64 -5.45 37.27
C ASP A 57 -14.75 -4.03 36.69
N TYR A 58 -13.68 -3.55 36.06
CA TYR A 58 -13.63 -2.19 35.50
C TYR A 58 -13.00 -2.15 34.11
N LEU A 59 -13.64 -1.35 33.26
CA LEU A 59 -13.25 -1.13 31.88
C LEU A 59 -13.34 0.36 31.55
N TYR A 60 -12.26 0.90 30.98
CA TYR A 60 -12.23 2.24 30.41
C TYR A 60 -11.66 2.18 28.98
N MET A 61 -12.41 2.67 28.00
CA MET A 61 -12.02 2.60 26.58
C MET A 61 -12.12 3.96 25.88
N PRO A 62 -11.07 4.77 25.90
CA PRO A 62 -10.99 5.96 25.06
C PRO A 62 -10.57 5.57 23.63
N ASP A 63 -11.44 5.84 22.65
CA ASP A 63 -11.25 5.61 21.22
C ASP A 63 -10.87 4.16 20.86
N ASN A 64 -9.58 3.91 20.59
CA ASN A 64 -9.01 2.61 20.19
C ASN A 64 -8.14 1.99 21.30
N ASN A 65 -8.04 2.68 22.43
CA ASN A 65 -7.27 2.25 23.58
C ASN A 65 -8.19 1.64 24.62
N CYS A 66 -7.70 0.62 25.31
CA CYS A 66 -8.43 -0.07 26.35
C CYS A 66 -7.58 -0.11 27.61
N ARG A 67 -8.11 0.47 28.70
CA ARG A 67 -7.59 0.32 30.05
C ARG A 67 -8.50 -0.62 30.80
N ILE A 68 -7.96 -1.76 31.21
CA ILE A 68 -8.69 -2.83 31.88
C ILE A 68 -8.16 -2.95 33.30
N THR A 69 -9.06 -3.08 34.27
CA THR A 69 -8.70 -3.43 35.63
C THR A 69 -9.52 -4.65 36.08
N ALA A 70 -8.82 -5.70 36.52
CA ALA A 70 -9.40 -6.84 37.22
C ALA A 70 -9.07 -6.74 38.72
N ILE A 71 -10.06 -6.70 39.59
CA ILE A 71 -9.88 -6.76 41.04
C ILE A 71 -9.72 -8.23 41.42
N LEU A 72 -8.57 -8.58 42.00
CA LEU A 72 -8.29 -9.96 42.34
C LEU A 72 -9.09 -10.36 43.59
N LYS A 73 -10.15 -11.16 43.41
CA LYS A 73 -10.73 -11.89 44.54
C LYS A 73 -9.70 -12.92 45.01
N LYS A 74 -9.40 -12.90 46.32
CA LYS A 74 -8.31 -13.61 47.00
C LYS A 74 -8.31 -15.15 46.88
N THR A 75 -9.17 -15.77 46.07
CA THR A 75 -9.45 -17.21 46.14
C THR A 75 -9.23 -18.03 44.86
N ASP A 76 -9.03 -17.45 43.68
CA ASP A 76 -8.87 -18.27 42.47
C ASP A 76 -7.49 -18.10 41.84
N SER A 77 -6.57 -19.00 42.19
CA SER A 77 -5.16 -18.98 41.79
C SER A 77 -4.85 -19.72 40.48
N ASN A 78 -5.86 -20.13 39.69
CA ASN A 78 -5.64 -20.96 38.49
C ASN A 78 -6.33 -20.48 37.20
N GLN A 79 -6.74 -19.22 37.10
CA GLN A 79 -7.22 -18.65 35.83
C GLN A 79 -6.12 -17.79 35.19
N SER A 80 -5.89 -17.98 33.89
CA SER A 80 -4.89 -17.28 33.09
C SER A 80 -5.27 -15.81 32.94
N ARG A 81 -4.75 -14.96 33.83
CA ARG A 81 -4.94 -13.51 33.77
C ARG A 81 -4.04 -12.90 32.69
N LEU A 82 -4.54 -11.88 31.99
CA LEU A 82 -3.79 -11.06 31.02
C LEU A 82 -2.39 -10.73 31.57
N LYS A 83 -1.33 -10.89 30.76
CA LYS A 83 0.05 -10.65 31.22
C LYS A 83 0.25 -9.19 31.63
N GLN A 84 0.75 -8.98 32.86
CA GLN A 84 0.87 -7.67 33.53
C GLN A 84 1.89 -6.70 32.91
N LYS A 85 1.58 -5.39 32.99
CA LYS A 85 2.57 -4.34 33.24
C LYS A 85 2.15 -3.53 34.47
N LYS A 86 2.88 -3.77 35.59
CA LYS A 86 2.79 -3.20 36.95
C LYS A 86 1.82 -3.87 37.92
N ASP A 87 2.37 -4.77 38.73
CA ASP A 87 1.88 -5.06 40.08
C ASP A 87 2.12 -3.81 40.94
N ASN A 88 1.07 -3.04 41.22
CA ASN A 88 1.10 -2.08 42.31
C ASN A 88 0.18 -2.61 43.40
N ASP A 89 0.81 -2.96 44.53
CA ASP A 89 0.25 -3.18 45.86
C ASP A 89 -1.24 -3.54 45.95
N ASN A 90 -1.47 -4.85 46.17
CA ASN A 90 -2.63 -5.41 46.85
C ASN A 90 -3.98 -4.75 46.50
N HIS A 91 -4.57 -5.18 45.38
CA HIS A 91 -5.94 -5.73 45.25
C HIS A 91 -6.47 -5.75 43.80
N GLY A 92 -5.66 -5.43 42.78
CA GLY A 92 -6.07 -5.58 41.37
C GLY A 92 -4.92 -5.66 40.38
N ILE A 93 -5.18 -6.24 39.21
CA ILE A 93 -4.33 -6.19 38.02
C ILE A 93 -4.86 -5.09 37.12
N GLN A 94 -3.98 -4.14 36.77
CA GLN A 94 -4.27 -3.12 35.78
C GLN A 94 -3.43 -3.36 34.52
N GLY A 95 -4.04 -3.23 33.35
CA GLY A 95 -3.35 -3.28 32.07
C GLY A 95 -3.88 -2.23 31.11
N ASP A 96 -2.95 -1.55 30.43
CA ASP A 96 -3.25 -0.63 29.34
C ASP A 96 -2.89 -1.33 28.02
N PHE A 97 -3.89 -1.57 27.18
CA PHE A 97 -3.77 -2.34 25.95
C PHE A 97 -4.24 -1.53 24.74
N HIS A 98 -3.56 -1.71 23.62
CA HIS A 98 -4.18 -1.47 22.33
C HIS A 98 -5.23 -2.56 22.06
N ILE A 99 -6.32 -2.23 21.35
CA ILE A 99 -7.44 -3.17 21.16
C ILE A 99 -7.02 -4.49 20.48
N LEU A 100 -6.03 -4.44 19.57
CA LEU A 100 -5.50 -5.63 18.91
C LEU A 100 -4.66 -6.51 19.84
N GLU A 101 -3.89 -5.89 20.74
CA GLU A 101 -3.12 -6.62 21.76
C GLU A 101 -4.07 -7.34 22.73
N LEU A 102 -5.15 -6.66 23.13
CA LEU A 102 -6.21 -7.27 23.92
C LEU A 102 -6.83 -8.48 23.20
N MET A 103 -7.19 -8.34 21.93
CA MET A 103 -7.76 -9.44 21.15
C MET A 103 -6.80 -10.63 21.04
N LYS A 104 -5.50 -10.38 20.95
CA LYS A 104 -4.45 -11.41 20.93
C LYS A 104 -4.33 -12.12 22.28
N GLU A 105 -4.26 -11.37 23.37
CA GLU A 105 -4.18 -11.93 24.73
C GLU A 105 -5.46 -12.70 25.13
N LEU A 106 -6.61 -12.29 24.59
CA LEU A 106 -7.89 -13.01 24.74
C LEU A 106 -8.06 -14.18 23.75
N HIS A 107 -7.07 -14.44 22.88
CA HIS A 107 -7.12 -15.47 21.85
C HIS A 107 -8.27 -15.33 20.84
N PHE A 108 -8.80 -14.12 20.64
CA PHE A 108 -9.78 -13.84 19.59
C PHE A 108 -9.11 -13.63 18.22
N ILE A 109 -7.82 -13.32 18.23
CA ILE A 109 -6.90 -13.40 17.08
C ILE A 109 -5.61 -14.10 17.54
N ASP A 110 -4.86 -14.66 16.61
CA ASP A 110 -3.57 -15.31 16.89
C ASP A 110 -2.43 -14.29 16.90
N GLU A 111 -2.41 -13.42 15.89
CA GLU A 111 -1.34 -12.45 15.65
C GLU A 111 -1.90 -11.22 14.92
N TYR A 112 -1.18 -10.11 15.02
CA TYR A 112 -1.34 -8.98 14.10
C TYR A 112 0.03 -8.45 13.70
N ASN A 113 0.13 -7.82 12.54
CA ASN A 113 1.37 -7.22 12.06
C ASN A 113 1.10 -5.91 11.33
N PHE A 114 1.93 -4.91 11.62
CA PHE A 114 2.03 -3.65 10.89
C PHE A 114 3.49 -3.49 10.49
N GLU A 115 3.72 -3.03 9.27
CA GLU A 115 5.08 -2.80 8.83
C GLU A 115 5.70 -1.57 9.52
N GLY A 116 7.03 -1.52 9.57
CA GLY A 116 7.81 -0.54 10.32
C GLY A 116 8.21 -1.01 11.72
N THR A 117 7.25 -1.32 12.60
CA THR A 117 7.54 -1.83 13.97
C THR A 117 6.53 -2.88 14.42
N ASN A 118 7.01 -3.94 15.07
CA ASN A 118 6.16 -4.99 15.66
C ASN A 118 5.41 -4.55 16.94
N GLU A 119 5.66 -3.34 17.44
CA GLU A 119 5.05 -2.84 18.68
C GLU A 119 4.04 -1.72 18.39
N LEU A 120 2.74 -2.03 18.46
CA LEU A 120 1.67 -1.04 18.47
C LEU A 120 1.54 -0.36 19.85
N THR A 121 2.62 0.27 20.31
CA THR A 121 2.50 1.15 21.48
C THR A 121 1.82 2.45 21.08
N ASN A 122 1.15 3.08 22.04
CA ASN A 122 0.63 4.43 21.87
C ASN A 122 1.70 5.43 21.38
N GLY A 123 2.96 5.25 21.80
CA GLY A 123 4.06 6.08 21.32
C GLY A 123 4.36 5.88 19.85
N ASN A 124 4.39 4.63 19.37
CA ASN A 124 4.71 4.29 17.98
C ASN A 124 3.59 4.68 17.02
N ILE A 125 2.32 4.42 17.41
CA ILE A 125 1.15 4.87 16.64
C ILE A 125 1.14 6.41 16.57
N ARG A 126 1.33 7.10 17.70
CA ARG A 126 1.33 8.58 17.75
C ARG A 126 2.45 9.23 16.96
N SER A 127 3.62 8.60 16.92
CA SER A 127 4.76 9.07 16.15
C SER A 127 4.72 8.62 14.69
N GLY A 128 3.66 7.94 14.23
CA GLY A 128 3.54 7.51 12.83
C GLY A 128 4.68 6.61 12.36
N LEU A 129 5.32 5.89 13.29
CA LEU A 129 6.39 4.92 12.99
C LEU A 129 5.83 3.58 12.49
N THR A 130 4.51 3.42 12.52
CA THR A 130 3.80 2.23 12.05
C THR A 130 3.00 2.56 10.81
N GLU A 131 2.92 1.60 9.89
CA GLU A 131 1.99 1.69 8.76
C GLU A 131 0.53 1.86 9.23
N GLU A 132 -0.29 2.49 8.39
CA GLU A 132 -1.71 2.70 8.72
C GLU A 132 -2.53 1.42 8.64
N TYR A 133 -2.09 0.52 7.77
CA TYR A 133 -2.75 -0.72 7.45
C TYR A 133 -1.80 -1.86 7.74
N GLY A 134 -2.38 -2.94 8.21
CA GLY A 134 -1.69 -4.17 8.55
C GLY A 134 -2.64 -5.34 8.41
N TYR A 135 -2.28 -6.47 8.99
CA TYR A 135 -3.15 -7.63 9.03
C TYR A 135 -3.32 -8.17 10.44
N ALA A 136 -4.48 -8.77 10.70
CA ALA A 136 -4.69 -9.70 11.80
C ALA A 136 -4.88 -11.11 11.24
N SER A 137 -4.46 -12.12 12.00
CA SER A 137 -4.65 -13.51 11.66
C SER A 137 -5.41 -14.29 12.73
N ARG A 138 -6.15 -15.31 12.31
CA ARG A 138 -6.80 -16.31 13.17
C ARG A 138 -6.91 -17.62 12.40
N ASN A 139 -6.44 -18.73 12.96
CA ASN A 139 -6.51 -20.07 12.36
C ASN A 139 -5.96 -20.12 10.92
N GLY A 140 -4.86 -19.39 10.66
CA GLY A 140 -4.24 -19.28 9.33
C GLY A 140 -5.10 -18.53 8.30
N LYS A 141 -6.11 -17.77 8.74
CA LYS A 141 -6.87 -16.81 7.94
C LYS A 141 -6.47 -15.39 8.29
N TYR A 142 -6.50 -14.51 7.31
CA TYR A 142 -6.04 -13.14 7.43
C TYR A 142 -7.17 -12.15 7.12
N ALA A 143 -7.10 -10.99 7.75
CA ALA A 143 -7.92 -9.83 7.47
C ALA A 143 -7.07 -8.56 7.48
N LEU A 144 -7.35 -7.68 6.54
CA LEU A 144 -6.86 -6.32 6.53
C LEU A 144 -7.47 -5.52 7.69
N ILE A 145 -6.60 -4.85 8.44
CA ILE A 145 -6.94 -4.01 9.58
C ILE A 145 -6.25 -2.67 9.45
N ASN A 146 -6.79 -1.63 10.10
CA ASN A 146 -6.07 -0.37 10.27
C ASN A 146 -5.47 -0.23 11.67
N SER A 147 -4.61 0.77 11.85
CA SER A 147 -3.91 1.08 13.11
C SER A 147 -4.85 1.49 14.25
N LYS A 148 -6.13 1.73 13.96
CA LYS A 148 -7.20 1.97 14.95
C LYS A 148 -7.84 0.65 15.43
N GLY A 149 -7.38 -0.51 14.96
CA GLY A 149 -7.96 -1.81 15.28
C GLY A 149 -9.30 -2.08 14.61
N LYS A 150 -9.64 -1.33 13.56
CA LYS A 150 -10.82 -1.59 12.72
C LYS A 150 -10.45 -2.60 11.65
N PHE A 151 -11.24 -3.67 11.56
CA PHE A 151 -11.18 -4.63 10.46
C PHE A 151 -11.84 -4.04 9.22
N LEU A 152 -11.04 -3.89 8.16
CA LEU A 152 -11.50 -3.39 6.86
C LEU A 152 -12.05 -4.53 6.00
N THR A 153 -11.64 -5.76 6.30
CA THR A 153 -12.11 -6.97 5.61
C THR A 153 -12.47 -8.09 6.58
N ASP A 154 -12.94 -9.22 6.05
CA ASP A 154 -13.22 -10.41 6.86
C ASP A 154 -11.99 -11.31 7.05
N LEU A 155 -11.92 -12.02 8.19
CA LEU A 155 -10.91 -13.06 8.48
C LEU A 155 -11.16 -14.33 7.64
N LYS A 156 -10.98 -14.21 6.32
CA LYS A 156 -11.26 -15.29 5.36
C LYS A 156 -10.12 -15.56 4.38
N TYR A 157 -9.17 -14.63 4.24
CA TYR A 157 -8.14 -14.74 3.23
C TYR A 157 -7.01 -15.69 3.63
N THR A 158 -6.31 -16.25 2.65
CA THR A 158 -5.28 -17.28 2.88
C THR A 158 -3.88 -16.72 3.02
N ASN A 159 -3.63 -15.51 2.53
CA ASN A 159 -2.31 -14.88 2.58
C ASN A 159 -2.37 -13.63 3.45
N ASP A 160 -1.21 -13.22 3.97
CA ASP A 160 -1.01 -11.92 4.58
C ASP A 160 -1.15 -10.76 3.57
N PHE A 161 -1.02 -9.53 4.08
CA PHE A 161 -1.15 -8.31 3.30
C PHE A 161 0.22 -7.61 3.21
N ASP A 162 0.73 -7.41 1.99
CA ASP A 162 1.97 -6.68 1.73
C ASP A 162 1.64 -5.21 1.43
N TYR A 163 2.05 -4.30 2.32
CA TYR A 163 1.78 -2.86 2.24
C TYR A 163 2.35 -2.18 0.97
N ARG A 164 3.27 -2.82 0.24
CA ARG A 164 3.90 -2.25 -0.97
C ARG A 164 3.03 -2.35 -2.22
N GLU A 165 2.01 -3.20 -2.18
CA GLU A 165 1.14 -3.44 -3.33
C GLU A 165 -0.29 -2.97 -3.04
N ASN A 166 -0.74 -1.95 -3.77
CA ASN A 166 -2.13 -1.51 -3.74
C ASN A 166 -2.69 -1.38 -5.17
N PRO A 167 -3.76 -2.12 -5.54
CA PRO A 167 -4.48 -3.11 -4.75
C PRO A 167 -3.69 -4.43 -4.55
N HIS A 168 -3.87 -5.06 -3.39
CA HIS A 168 -3.18 -6.30 -3.01
C HIS A 168 -3.90 -7.54 -3.51
N LEU A 169 -3.15 -8.49 -4.09
CA LEU A 169 -3.71 -9.78 -4.54
C LEU A 169 -3.80 -10.76 -3.38
N ASN A 170 -5.01 -11.23 -3.10
CA ASN A 170 -5.25 -12.26 -2.08
C ASN A 170 -6.23 -13.33 -2.58
N TYR A 171 -6.44 -14.36 -1.76
CA TYR A 171 -7.21 -15.53 -2.11
C TYR A 171 -8.07 -15.99 -0.95
N TYR A 172 -9.22 -16.60 -1.25
CA TYR A 172 -9.99 -17.38 -0.29
C TYR A 172 -10.72 -18.52 -0.99
N PHE A 173 -11.31 -19.43 -0.22
CA PHE A 173 -12.10 -20.53 -0.77
C PHE A 173 -13.58 -20.35 -0.42
N GLU A 174 -14.44 -20.36 -1.44
CA GLU A 174 -15.89 -20.36 -1.30
C GLU A 174 -16.44 -21.65 -1.92
N LYS A 175 -17.15 -22.47 -1.14
CA LYS A 175 -17.73 -23.75 -1.63
C LYS A 175 -16.72 -24.62 -2.40
N LYS A 176 -15.49 -24.76 -1.86
CA LYS A 176 -14.35 -25.50 -2.45
C LYS A 176 -13.79 -24.92 -3.76
N LYS A 177 -14.18 -23.71 -4.14
CA LYS A 177 -13.66 -22.97 -5.29
C LYS A 177 -12.71 -21.89 -4.84
N LEU A 178 -11.59 -21.75 -5.55
CA LEU A 178 -10.67 -20.64 -5.33
C LEU A 178 -11.34 -19.35 -5.78
N VAL A 179 -11.30 -18.34 -4.94
CA VAL A 179 -11.63 -16.96 -5.30
C VAL A 179 -10.36 -16.13 -5.16
N SER A 180 -9.88 -15.57 -6.26
CA SER A 180 -8.81 -14.58 -6.26
C SER A 180 -9.41 -13.19 -6.24
N VAL A 181 -8.90 -12.33 -5.36
CA VAL A 181 -9.39 -10.96 -5.19
C VAL A 181 -8.25 -9.96 -5.22
N LEU A 182 -8.54 -8.78 -5.76
CA LEU A 182 -7.72 -7.59 -5.55
C LEU A 182 -8.41 -6.72 -4.51
N ILE A 183 -7.71 -6.42 -3.44
CA ILE A 183 -8.24 -5.68 -2.29
C ILE A 183 -7.57 -4.32 -2.28
N ASP A 184 -8.38 -3.26 -2.36
CA ASP A 184 -7.89 -1.91 -2.07
C ASP A 184 -7.55 -1.81 -0.58
N GLN A 185 -6.27 -1.61 -0.26
CA GLN A 185 -5.77 -1.61 1.12
C GLN A 185 -6.33 -0.46 1.96
N ILE A 186 -6.84 0.59 1.32
CA ILE A 186 -7.39 1.75 2.01
C ILE A 186 -8.82 1.47 2.46
N THR A 187 -9.65 0.99 1.54
CA THR A 187 -11.08 0.77 1.80
C THR A 187 -11.38 -0.62 2.36
N GLY A 188 -10.51 -1.60 2.12
CA GLY A 188 -10.80 -3.03 2.26
C GLY A 188 -11.77 -3.56 1.21
N LYS A 189 -12.10 -2.79 0.18
CA LYS A 189 -13.03 -3.24 -0.87
C LYS A 189 -12.32 -4.21 -1.80
N GLU A 190 -12.96 -5.34 -2.08
CA GLU A 190 -12.60 -6.21 -3.21
C GLU A 190 -12.93 -5.44 -4.52
N VAL A 191 -11.92 -4.90 -5.19
CA VAL A 191 -12.08 -4.16 -6.46
C VAL A 191 -12.18 -5.09 -7.67
N LEU A 192 -11.67 -6.31 -7.52
CA LEU A 192 -11.88 -7.43 -8.44
C LEU A 192 -12.05 -8.72 -7.64
N ALA A 193 -12.97 -9.58 -8.08
CA ALA A 193 -13.08 -10.95 -7.59
C ALA A 193 -13.27 -11.91 -8.76
N THR A 194 -12.47 -12.98 -8.82
CA THR A 194 -12.54 -13.97 -9.89
C THR A 194 -12.67 -15.37 -9.30
N LYS A 195 -13.57 -16.18 -9.87
CA LYS A 195 -13.85 -17.55 -9.41
C LYS A 195 -13.10 -18.57 -10.25
N ASP A 196 -12.56 -19.59 -9.58
CA ASP A 196 -11.78 -20.68 -10.17
C ASP A 196 -10.63 -20.20 -11.09
N SER A 197 -10.07 -19.02 -10.79
CA SER A 197 -9.05 -18.35 -11.61
C SER A 197 -8.09 -17.56 -10.71
N ILE A 198 -6.83 -17.43 -11.12
CA ILE A 198 -5.77 -16.62 -10.51
C ILE A 198 -5.57 -15.38 -11.37
N VAL A 199 -5.45 -14.21 -10.75
CA VAL A 199 -5.15 -12.95 -11.44
C VAL A 199 -3.65 -12.89 -11.72
N GLU A 200 -3.28 -12.69 -12.99
CA GLU A 200 -1.89 -12.58 -13.44
C GLU A 200 -1.51 -11.12 -13.71
N TYR A 201 -2.43 -10.33 -14.27
CA TYR A 201 -2.28 -8.89 -14.50
C TYR A 201 -3.62 -8.18 -14.30
N TRP A 202 -3.58 -6.93 -13.88
CA TRP A 202 -4.77 -6.10 -13.66
C TRP A 202 -4.50 -4.62 -13.88
N ASN A 203 -5.51 -3.94 -14.41
CA ASN A 203 -5.77 -2.51 -14.24
C ASN A 203 -7.30 -2.32 -14.16
N PRO A 204 -7.82 -1.12 -13.81
CA PRO A 204 -9.25 -0.91 -13.55
C PRO A 204 -10.22 -1.40 -14.66
N ASN A 205 -9.77 -1.43 -15.91
CA ASN A 205 -10.61 -1.80 -17.05
C ASN A 205 -10.28 -3.18 -17.63
N ASN A 206 -9.07 -3.68 -17.40
CA ASN A 206 -8.51 -4.82 -18.13
C ASN A 206 -7.75 -5.76 -17.20
N TYR A 207 -7.90 -7.07 -17.40
CA TYR A 207 -7.19 -8.05 -16.58
C TYR A 207 -6.98 -9.39 -17.26
N LEU A 208 -5.88 -10.04 -16.87
CA LEU A 208 -5.53 -11.37 -17.30
C LEU A 208 -5.70 -12.34 -16.13
N VAL A 209 -6.40 -13.43 -16.37
CA VAL A 209 -6.52 -14.52 -15.39
C VAL A 209 -6.09 -15.86 -15.97
N LYS A 210 -5.48 -16.69 -15.13
CA LYS A 210 -5.20 -18.10 -15.37
C LYS A 210 -6.24 -18.96 -14.67
N LYS A 211 -6.88 -19.90 -15.37
CA LYS A 211 -7.82 -20.83 -14.72
C LYS A 211 -7.09 -21.70 -13.69
N TYR A 212 -7.59 -21.75 -12.46
CA TYR A 212 -6.85 -22.36 -11.33
C TYR A 212 -6.46 -23.82 -11.58
N LYS A 213 -7.37 -24.60 -12.18
CA LYS A 213 -7.18 -26.03 -12.46
C LYS A 213 -6.84 -26.35 -13.93
N LYS A 214 -6.59 -25.35 -14.78
CA LYS A 214 -6.35 -25.54 -16.22
C LYS A 214 -5.27 -24.59 -16.70
N GLU A 215 -4.39 -25.01 -17.60
CA GLU A 215 -3.47 -24.08 -18.28
C GLU A 215 -4.17 -23.25 -19.36
N LYS A 216 -5.28 -22.57 -19.00
CA LYS A 216 -6.05 -21.70 -19.88
C LYS A 216 -6.03 -20.28 -19.34
N TYR A 217 -5.72 -19.33 -20.20
CA TYR A 217 -5.66 -17.91 -19.87
C TYR A 217 -6.84 -17.20 -20.53
N ILE A 218 -7.42 -16.26 -19.79
CA ILE A 218 -8.54 -15.44 -20.25
C ILE A 218 -8.14 -13.99 -20.02
N LEU A 219 -8.19 -13.21 -21.10
CA LEU A 219 -8.07 -11.77 -21.05
C LEU A 219 -9.48 -11.18 -21.01
N VAL A 220 -9.71 -10.26 -20.08
CA VAL A 220 -10.83 -9.33 -20.11
C VAL A 220 -10.26 -7.98 -20.51
N HIS A 221 -10.64 -7.48 -21.68
CA HIS A 221 -10.13 -6.24 -22.24
C HIS A 221 -11.29 -5.39 -22.76
N ASP A 222 -11.45 -4.19 -22.21
CA ASP A 222 -12.55 -3.27 -22.49
C ASP A 222 -13.92 -3.96 -22.38
N GLY A 223 -14.11 -4.69 -21.27
CA GLY A 223 -15.31 -5.49 -21.00
C GLY A 223 -15.49 -6.77 -21.83
N LYS A 224 -14.63 -7.02 -22.83
CA LYS A 224 -14.72 -8.23 -23.67
C LYS A 224 -13.86 -9.35 -23.11
N ILE A 225 -14.46 -10.54 -22.99
CA ILE A 225 -13.81 -11.74 -22.46
C ILE A 225 -13.36 -12.62 -23.62
N GLN A 226 -12.09 -13.02 -23.62
CA GLN A 226 -11.55 -13.89 -24.67
C GLN A 226 -10.45 -14.83 -24.15
N PRO A 227 -10.35 -16.06 -24.69
CA PRO A 227 -9.22 -16.93 -24.42
C PRO A 227 -7.97 -16.39 -25.10
N VAL A 228 -6.82 -16.51 -24.44
CA VAL A 228 -5.53 -16.07 -24.98
C VAL A 228 -4.45 -17.16 -24.78
N PRO A 229 -3.37 -17.15 -25.58
CA PRO A 229 -2.27 -18.10 -25.42
C PRO A 229 -1.58 -18.01 -24.05
N LYS A 230 -0.93 -19.10 -23.65
CA LYS A 230 -0.12 -19.17 -22.41
C LYS A 230 0.97 -18.10 -22.34
N ASP A 231 1.45 -17.63 -23.48
CA ASP A 231 2.49 -16.60 -23.57
C ASP A 231 2.03 -15.24 -23.00
N PHE A 232 0.72 -14.98 -22.85
CA PHE A 232 0.19 -13.76 -22.21
C PHE A 232 0.57 -13.64 -20.73
N LYS A 233 1.01 -14.71 -20.07
CA LYS A 233 1.56 -14.60 -18.70
C LYS A 233 2.87 -13.81 -18.62
N ARG A 234 3.46 -13.46 -19.77
CA ARG A 234 4.76 -12.75 -19.89
C ARG A 234 4.59 -11.31 -20.37
N LEU A 235 3.39 -10.74 -20.28
CA LEU A 235 3.17 -9.37 -20.72
C LEU A 235 4.00 -8.37 -19.89
N ASN A 236 4.51 -7.33 -20.52
CA ASN A 236 5.19 -6.23 -19.82
C ASN A 236 4.17 -5.37 -19.04
N GLY A 237 2.89 -5.48 -19.39
CA GLY A 237 1.75 -4.81 -18.79
C GLY A 237 0.53 -4.94 -19.70
N ILE A 238 -0.65 -4.61 -19.19
CA ILE A 238 -1.85 -4.46 -20.02
C ILE A 238 -1.93 -2.99 -20.46
N PRO A 239 -2.28 -2.69 -21.73
CA PRO A 239 -2.53 -1.32 -22.14
C PRO A 239 -3.59 -0.65 -21.24
N LEU A 240 -3.30 0.58 -20.84
CA LEU A 240 -4.23 1.43 -20.07
C LEU A 240 -5.18 2.22 -20.98
N SER A 241 -4.82 2.32 -22.26
CA SER A 241 -5.61 2.95 -23.32
C SER A 241 -6.36 1.89 -24.14
N LYS A 242 -7.18 2.31 -25.11
CA LYS A 242 -7.90 1.41 -26.04
C LYS A 242 -6.99 0.66 -27.03
N SER A 243 -5.69 0.61 -26.77
CA SER A 243 -4.73 -0.05 -27.64
C SER A 243 -5.05 -1.52 -27.81
N THR A 244 -4.86 -2.00 -29.03
CA THR A 244 -5.15 -3.39 -29.38
C THR A 244 -3.91 -4.27 -29.44
N ILE A 245 -2.74 -3.71 -29.12
CA ILE A 245 -1.45 -4.39 -29.16
C ILE A 245 -0.94 -4.60 -27.75
N PHE A 246 -0.52 -5.83 -27.46
CA PHE A 246 0.01 -6.23 -26.17
C PHE A 246 1.50 -6.55 -26.30
N THR A 247 2.28 -6.20 -25.31
CA THR A 247 3.75 -6.31 -25.34
C THR A 247 4.23 -7.36 -24.35
N TYR A 248 5.22 -8.16 -24.73
CA TYR A 248 5.96 -9.05 -23.84
C TYR A 248 7.47 -8.90 -24.11
N ASN A 249 8.34 -9.41 -23.24
CA ASN A 249 9.80 -9.19 -23.27
C ASN A 249 10.48 -9.23 -24.65
N ASN A 250 9.96 -9.96 -25.64
CA ASN A 250 10.57 -10.12 -26.96
C ASN A 250 9.56 -10.00 -28.12
N GLY A 251 8.48 -9.23 -27.98
CA GLY A 251 7.60 -8.97 -29.11
C GLY A 251 6.19 -8.56 -28.74
N PHE A 252 5.29 -8.71 -29.72
CA PHE A 252 3.95 -8.15 -29.68
C PHE A 252 2.89 -9.21 -29.94
N PHE A 253 1.72 -9.02 -29.34
CA PHE A 253 0.51 -9.75 -29.65
C PHE A 253 -0.56 -8.80 -30.17
N ASP A 254 -1.34 -9.26 -31.15
CA ASP A 254 -2.59 -8.60 -31.51
C ASP A 254 -3.67 -8.84 -30.45
N LYS A 255 -4.83 -8.21 -30.64
CA LYS A 255 -5.99 -8.40 -29.76
C LYS A 255 -6.52 -9.82 -29.69
N ASN A 256 -6.20 -10.70 -30.62
CA ASN A 256 -6.62 -12.10 -30.59
C ASN A 256 -5.55 -13.02 -29.99
N GLY A 257 -4.39 -12.47 -29.64
CA GLY A 257 -3.25 -13.19 -29.12
C GLY A 257 -2.35 -13.83 -30.18
N HIS A 258 -2.47 -13.43 -31.45
CA HIS A 258 -1.50 -13.81 -32.48
C HIS A 258 -0.23 -12.98 -32.34
N LYS A 259 0.93 -13.62 -32.52
CA LYS A 259 2.22 -12.93 -32.53
C LYS A 259 2.29 -12.01 -33.75
N ILE A 260 2.75 -10.79 -33.54
CA ILE A 260 3.04 -9.84 -34.61
C ILE A 260 4.55 -9.85 -34.84
N GLU A 261 4.95 -10.10 -36.07
CA GLU A 261 6.35 -10.02 -36.47
C GLU A 261 6.81 -8.56 -36.49
N SER A 262 7.96 -8.29 -35.88
CA SER A 262 8.52 -6.94 -35.79
C SER A 262 10.02 -7.02 -35.59
N ASP A 263 10.75 -6.06 -36.15
CA ASP A 263 12.18 -5.85 -35.88
C ASP A 263 12.43 -5.12 -34.56
N PHE A 264 11.37 -4.71 -33.86
CA PHE A 264 11.42 -3.99 -32.60
C PHE A 264 11.26 -4.92 -31.40
N VAL A 265 11.97 -4.61 -30.31
CA VAL A 265 11.82 -5.27 -29.01
C VAL A 265 11.11 -4.31 -28.06
N PRO A 266 9.90 -4.62 -27.54
CA PRO A 266 9.19 -3.69 -26.69
C PRO A 266 9.78 -3.60 -25.28
N HIS A 267 9.82 -2.38 -24.78
CA HIS A 267 10.34 -2.01 -23.47
C HIS A 267 9.28 -1.31 -22.59
N SER A 268 8.08 -1.04 -23.11
CA SER A 268 6.91 -0.59 -22.36
C SER A 268 5.65 -1.29 -22.85
N ASN A 269 4.54 -1.17 -22.12
CA ASN A 269 3.19 -1.37 -22.67
C ASN A 269 2.82 -0.25 -23.67
N PHE A 270 1.72 -0.42 -24.40
CA PHE A 270 1.14 0.66 -25.21
C PHE A 270 0.32 1.63 -24.35
N TYR A 271 0.53 2.92 -24.56
CA TYR A 271 -0.26 4.00 -23.99
C TYR A 271 -0.61 5.03 -25.08
N ASN A 272 -1.91 5.32 -25.25
CA ASN A 272 -2.43 6.18 -26.31
C ASN A 272 -1.83 5.87 -27.69
N GLY A 273 -1.71 4.57 -28.02
CA GLY A 273 -1.17 4.10 -29.28
C GLY A 273 0.35 4.19 -29.43
N HIS A 274 1.09 4.55 -28.38
CA HIS A 274 2.54 4.68 -28.38
C HIS A 274 3.21 3.62 -27.50
N CYS A 275 4.36 3.10 -27.94
CA CYS A 275 5.18 2.14 -27.21
C CYS A 275 6.66 2.50 -27.32
N ILE A 276 7.41 2.37 -26.22
CA ILE A 276 8.87 2.44 -26.24
C ILE A 276 9.41 1.09 -26.64
N VAL A 277 10.26 1.10 -27.66
CA VAL A 277 10.91 -0.09 -28.21
C VAL A 277 12.40 0.12 -28.35
N LEU A 278 13.13 -0.99 -28.41
CA LEU A 278 14.52 -1.05 -28.80
C LEU A 278 14.63 -1.59 -30.22
N GLU A 279 15.26 -0.83 -31.09
CA GLU A 279 15.69 -1.28 -32.41
C GLU A 279 17.14 -1.77 -32.32
N ILE A 280 17.41 -2.97 -32.84
CA ILE A 280 18.74 -3.57 -32.91
C ILE A 280 19.14 -3.77 -34.37
N ILE A 281 20.00 -2.88 -34.88
CA ILE A 281 20.55 -3.00 -36.23
C ILE A 281 21.88 -3.75 -36.15
N LYS A 282 21.97 -4.91 -36.81
CA LYS A 282 23.20 -5.71 -36.87
C LYS A 282 23.94 -5.42 -38.16
N GLU A 283 25.20 -5.01 -38.08
CA GLU A 283 26.04 -4.89 -39.26
C GLU A 283 26.24 -6.25 -39.96
N LYS A 284 26.47 -6.19 -41.28
CA LYS A 284 26.83 -7.40 -42.05
C LYS A 284 28.08 -8.04 -41.45
N GLN A 285 28.05 -9.37 -41.32
CA GLN A 285 29.19 -10.16 -40.85
C GLN A 285 30.40 -9.91 -41.74
N ARG A 286 31.49 -9.41 -41.14
CA ARG A 286 32.79 -9.29 -41.81
C ARG A 286 33.65 -10.47 -41.39
N TYR A 287 34.57 -10.86 -42.27
CA TYR A 287 35.52 -11.95 -42.02
C TYR A 287 36.94 -11.41 -42.18
N ASN A 288 37.88 -11.94 -41.40
CA ASN A 288 39.30 -11.64 -41.55
C ASN A 288 39.89 -12.40 -42.76
N TYR A 289 41.18 -12.18 -43.02
CA TYR A 289 41.90 -12.84 -44.13
C TYR A 289 41.86 -14.38 -44.06
N TYR A 290 41.74 -14.95 -42.86
CA TYR A 290 41.68 -16.39 -42.61
C TYR A 290 40.25 -16.97 -42.67
N GLY A 291 39.24 -16.15 -42.99
CA GLY A 291 37.84 -16.57 -43.02
C GLY A 291 37.17 -16.63 -41.64
N GLU A 292 37.79 -16.09 -40.59
CA GLU A 292 37.21 -16.03 -39.26
C GLU A 292 36.31 -14.79 -39.11
N PRO A 293 35.12 -14.91 -38.49
CA PRO A 293 34.19 -13.81 -38.35
C PRO A 293 34.71 -12.75 -37.35
N PHE A 294 34.72 -11.48 -37.76
CA PHE A 294 34.89 -10.37 -36.81
C PHE A 294 33.66 -10.25 -35.91
N PRO A 295 33.80 -9.72 -34.67
CA PRO A 295 32.65 -9.38 -33.84
C PRO A 295 31.68 -8.48 -34.60
N ARG A 296 30.41 -8.88 -34.71
CA ARG A 296 29.38 -8.05 -35.35
C ARG A 296 29.14 -6.83 -34.49
N ARG A 297 29.20 -5.65 -35.10
CA ARG A 297 28.74 -4.43 -34.46
C ARG A 297 27.22 -4.41 -34.47
N GLU A 298 26.65 -4.12 -33.30
CA GLU A 298 25.21 -3.92 -33.13
C GLU A 298 24.99 -2.46 -32.73
N THR A 299 24.11 -1.76 -33.45
CA THR A 299 23.59 -0.46 -33.04
C THR A 299 22.27 -0.68 -32.33
N ARG A 300 22.17 -0.15 -31.11
CA ARG A 300 20.98 -0.26 -30.26
C ARG A 300 20.43 1.15 -30.06
N SER A 301 19.18 1.36 -30.44
CA SER A 301 18.53 2.67 -30.28
C SER A 301 17.11 2.51 -29.75
N PHE A 302 16.80 3.23 -28.67
CA PHE A 302 15.44 3.31 -28.18
C PHE A 302 14.64 4.26 -29.06
N LYS A 303 13.38 3.91 -29.30
CA LYS A 303 12.44 4.66 -30.13
C LYS A 303 11.04 4.59 -29.52
N ILE A 304 10.21 5.55 -29.89
CA ILE A 304 8.76 5.48 -29.73
C ILE A 304 8.18 5.08 -31.08
N ILE A 305 7.35 4.05 -31.08
CA ILE A 305 6.57 3.64 -32.25
C ILE A 305 5.07 3.82 -32.00
N ASN A 306 4.31 3.95 -33.08
CA ASN A 306 2.85 3.85 -33.03
C ASN A 306 2.36 2.40 -33.20
N GLU A 307 1.04 2.17 -33.19
CA GLU A 307 0.45 0.83 -33.38
C GLU A 307 0.71 0.21 -34.77
N ASN A 308 1.07 1.03 -35.77
CA ASN A 308 1.46 0.54 -37.09
C ASN A 308 2.98 0.23 -37.17
N PHE A 309 3.69 0.26 -36.03
CA PHE A 309 5.14 0.09 -35.95
C PHE A 309 5.95 1.15 -36.69
N GLU A 310 5.36 2.33 -36.93
CA GLU A 310 6.06 3.47 -37.50
C GLU A 310 6.79 4.23 -36.40
N ILE A 311 8.03 4.64 -36.67
CA ILE A 311 8.85 5.40 -35.73
C ILE A 311 8.30 6.81 -35.60
N VAL A 312 7.90 7.19 -34.40
CA VAL A 312 7.43 8.52 -34.04
C VAL A 312 8.58 9.40 -33.56
N LYS A 313 9.45 8.87 -32.70
CA LYS A 313 10.57 9.64 -32.09
C LYS A 313 11.73 8.71 -31.72
N SER A 314 12.96 9.19 -31.89
CA SER A 314 14.17 8.50 -31.42
C SER A 314 14.55 8.97 -30.01
N LEU A 315 14.98 8.04 -29.15
CA LEU A 315 15.33 8.27 -27.74
C LEU A 315 16.75 7.74 -27.44
N PRO A 316 17.81 8.32 -28.02
CA PRO A 316 19.16 7.74 -27.97
C PRO A 316 19.77 7.66 -26.56
N ASP A 317 19.27 8.47 -25.62
CA ASP A 317 19.84 8.62 -24.28
C ASP A 317 19.36 7.56 -23.27
N ILE A 318 18.41 6.69 -23.66
CA ILE A 318 17.87 5.64 -22.80
C ILE A 318 18.75 4.39 -22.83
N GLN A 319 19.03 3.84 -21.66
CA GLN A 319 19.68 2.54 -21.51
C GLN A 319 18.67 1.41 -21.29
N ARG A 320 17.65 1.64 -20.46
CA ARG A 320 16.55 0.72 -20.17
C ARG A 320 15.35 1.47 -19.59
N THR A 321 14.19 0.86 -19.72
CA THR A 321 12.98 1.20 -18.96
C THR A 321 13.00 0.48 -17.61
N ILE A 322 12.48 1.13 -16.57
CA ILE A 322 12.39 0.59 -15.21
C ILE A 322 10.95 0.15 -14.90
N SER A 323 9.96 0.84 -15.48
CA SER A 323 8.54 0.56 -15.30
C SER A 323 7.81 0.44 -16.65
N SER A 324 6.50 0.23 -16.60
CA SER A 324 5.58 0.40 -17.73
C SER A 324 4.94 1.80 -17.65
N PHE A 325 4.26 2.25 -18.71
CA PHE A 325 3.48 3.48 -18.67
C PHE A 325 2.34 3.36 -17.65
N ASN A 326 2.24 4.34 -16.75
CA ASN A 326 1.13 4.52 -15.80
C ASN A 326 -0.10 5.21 -16.45
N LYS A 327 -1.16 5.52 -15.69
CA LYS A 327 -2.37 6.20 -16.25
C LYS A 327 -2.12 7.58 -16.83
N TYR A 328 -1.01 8.22 -16.51
CA TYR A 328 -0.62 9.52 -17.08
C TYR A 328 0.24 9.37 -18.32
N GLY A 329 0.54 8.13 -18.74
CA GLY A 329 1.43 7.83 -19.85
C GLY A 329 2.88 8.12 -19.52
N GLN A 330 3.28 7.99 -18.27
CA GLN A 330 4.63 8.30 -17.78
C GLN A 330 5.37 7.04 -17.40
N ILE A 331 6.68 7.04 -17.61
CA ILE A 331 7.55 5.89 -17.39
C ILE A 331 8.90 6.33 -16.82
N ILE A 332 9.44 5.52 -15.90
CA ILE A 332 10.78 5.74 -15.34
C ILE A 332 11.80 5.06 -16.24
N VAL A 333 12.81 5.81 -16.64
CA VAL A 333 13.87 5.35 -17.56
C VAL A 333 15.24 5.63 -16.97
N ASN A 334 16.21 4.77 -17.29
CA ASN A 334 17.62 5.02 -16.99
C ASN A 334 18.30 5.71 -18.16
N ARG A 335 19.06 6.75 -17.85
CA ARG A 335 19.98 7.37 -18.79
C ARG A 335 21.33 6.66 -18.77
N ARG A 336 21.95 6.52 -19.94
CA ARG A 336 23.37 6.16 -20.04
C ARG A 336 24.22 7.42 -19.88
N TYR A 337 25.06 7.48 -18.85
CA TYR A 337 26.02 8.57 -18.67
C TYR A 337 27.41 8.11 -19.14
N GLU A 338 27.93 8.67 -20.23
CA GLU A 338 29.33 8.50 -20.62
C GLU A 338 30.16 9.65 -20.01
N ASP A 339 30.40 9.65 -18.70
CA ASP A 339 31.40 10.54 -18.09
C ASP A 339 32.58 9.73 -17.56
N ILE A 340 33.68 9.78 -18.32
CA ILE A 340 34.93 9.03 -18.16
C ILE A 340 35.60 9.30 -16.80
N ARG A 341 35.21 10.36 -16.08
CA ARG A 341 35.83 10.76 -14.81
C ARG A 341 35.18 10.21 -13.54
N ASN A 342 33.90 9.80 -13.58
CA ASN A 342 33.14 9.45 -12.36
C ASN A 342 32.49 8.05 -12.36
N GLY A 343 32.73 7.23 -13.39
CA GLY A 343 32.10 5.91 -13.54
C GLY A 343 30.65 6.00 -14.05
N ASP A 344 30.16 4.89 -14.60
CA ASP A 344 28.78 4.79 -15.08
C ASP A 344 27.81 5.04 -13.92
N THR A 345 27.10 6.16 -13.95
CA THR A 345 26.02 6.44 -13.00
C THR A 345 24.68 6.24 -13.70
N ASP A 346 24.00 5.16 -13.33
CA ASP A 346 22.60 4.89 -13.72
C ASP A 346 21.73 5.99 -13.08
N ASN A 347 21.40 7.02 -13.86
CA ASN A 347 20.51 8.09 -13.42
C ASN A 347 19.10 7.88 -13.96
N GLN A 348 18.13 7.86 -13.04
CA GLN A 348 16.73 7.76 -13.40
C GLN A 348 16.15 9.12 -13.75
N TYR A 349 15.21 9.11 -14.69
CA TYR A 349 14.42 10.27 -15.08
C TYR A 349 13.06 9.80 -15.61
N ILE A 350 12.13 10.73 -15.78
CA ILE A 350 10.76 10.42 -16.20
C ILE A 350 10.48 11.08 -17.53
N ILE A 351 9.94 10.30 -18.46
CA ILE A 351 9.39 10.79 -19.72
C ILE A 351 7.92 10.41 -19.84
N ASP A 352 7.19 11.15 -20.66
CA ASP A 352 5.86 10.76 -21.09
C ASP A 352 5.90 9.87 -22.35
N TYR A 353 4.73 9.45 -22.82
CA TYR A 353 4.54 8.61 -23.99
C TYR A 353 4.89 9.29 -25.32
N ASN A 354 5.05 10.62 -25.34
CA ASN A 354 5.60 11.39 -26.46
C ASN A 354 7.12 11.52 -26.36
N GLY A 355 7.73 11.01 -25.30
CA GLY A 355 9.15 11.12 -25.02
C GLY A 355 9.57 12.51 -24.55
N ASP A 356 8.65 13.30 -24.02
CA ASP A 356 8.93 14.59 -23.40
C ASP A 356 9.33 14.38 -21.94
N ILE A 357 10.37 15.09 -21.50
CA ILE A 357 10.93 14.94 -20.16
C ILE A 357 9.99 15.61 -19.15
N ILE A 358 9.44 14.81 -18.23
CA ILE A 358 8.61 15.29 -17.11
C ILE A 358 9.50 15.63 -15.91
N LEU A 359 10.43 14.73 -15.58
CA LEU A 359 11.41 14.95 -14.52
C LEU A 359 12.80 14.68 -15.12
N PRO A 360 13.68 15.69 -15.24
CA PRO A 360 15.00 15.50 -15.84
C PRO A 360 15.93 14.66 -14.97
N SER A 361 16.93 14.04 -15.60
CA SER A 361 17.99 13.32 -14.90
C SER A 361 18.79 14.27 -14.00
N SER A 362 19.12 13.82 -12.80
CA SER A 362 19.99 14.55 -11.89
C SER A 362 21.48 14.43 -12.26
N LYS A 363 22.30 15.36 -11.75
CA LYS A 363 23.78 15.26 -11.83
C LYS A 363 24.37 14.31 -10.79
N ILE A 364 23.63 14.05 -9.72
CA ILE A 364 23.95 13.08 -8.68
C ILE A 364 23.18 11.79 -8.96
N ARG A 365 23.67 10.66 -8.45
CA ARG A 365 22.97 9.39 -8.62
C ARG A 365 21.59 9.48 -7.96
N THR A 366 20.52 9.40 -8.75
CA THR A 366 19.15 9.50 -8.25
C THR A 366 18.33 8.27 -8.64
N GLU A 367 17.69 7.68 -7.64
CA GLU A 367 16.68 6.64 -7.81
C GLU A 367 15.30 7.27 -7.64
N ILE A 368 14.36 6.88 -8.50
CA ILE A 368 13.00 7.40 -8.57
C ILE A 368 12.04 6.23 -8.36
N TYR A 369 11.13 6.40 -7.42
CA TYR A 369 10.11 5.43 -7.08
C TYR A 369 8.73 6.05 -7.32
N GLU A 370 7.86 5.36 -8.04
CA GLU A 370 6.45 5.76 -8.12
C GLU A 370 5.72 5.22 -6.87
N VAL A 371 5.47 6.09 -5.90
CA VAL A 371 4.88 5.72 -4.59
C VAL A 371 3.35 5.67 -4.63
N SER A 372 2.76 6.39 -5.57
CA SER A 372 1.35 6.37 -5.94
C SER A 372 1.30 6.81 -7.39
N GLU A 373 0.26 6.43 -8.10
CA GLU A 373 0.21 6.68 -9.54
C GLU A 373 0.37 8.18 -9.86
N GLY A 374 1.41 8.51 -10.64
CA GLY A 374 1.85 9.86 -10.98
C GLY A 374 2.46 10.68 -9.83
N LEU A 375 2.83 10.04 -8.73
CA LEU A 375 3.53 10.65 -7.61
C LEU A 375 4.87 9.94 -7.40
N TYR A 376 5.95 10.69 -7.53
CA TYR A 376 7.30 10.16 -7.60
C TYR A 376 8.12 10.62 -6.43
N LEU A 377 8.78 9.69 -5.75
CA LEU A 377 9.81 9.95 -4.76
C LEU A 377 11.18 9.85 -5.43
N ALA A 378 11.95 10.93 -5.41
CA ALA A 378 13.34 10.94 -5.84
C ALA A 378 14.28 10.89 -4.62
N GLU A 379 15.17 9.91 -4.60
CA GLU A 379 16.17 9.68 -3.55
C GLU A 379 17.59 9.81 -4.09
N ASP A 380 18.47 10.47 -3.33
CA ASP A 380 19.91 10.46 -3.60
C ASP A 380 20.47 9.08 -3.23
N ALA A 381 20.94 8.36 -4.25
CA ALA A 381 21.50 7.01 -4.15
C ALA A 381 23.05 7.01 -4.17
N THR A 382 23.68 8.16 -3.90
CA THR A 382 25.15 8.27 -3.85
C THR A 382 25.70 7.64 -2.56
N TYR A 383 26.63 6.68 -2.70
CA TYR A 383 27.28 6.00 -1.56
C TYR A 383 28.75 6.46 -1.39
N PRO A 384 29.28 6.59 -0.15
CA PRO A 384 28.60 6.44 1.14
C PRO A 384 27.77 7.68 1.52
N PRO A 385 26.68 7.52 2.30
CA PRO A 385 25.92 8.65 2.82
C PRO A 385 26.80 9.46 3.79
N VAL A 386 27.23 10.65 3.37
CA VAL A 386 28.01 11.56 4.22
C VAL A 386 27.04 12.27 5.19
N LYS A 387 27.41 12.35 6.47
CA LYS A 387 26.58 12.88 7.59
C LYS A 387 25.85 14.22 7.33
N GLU A 388 26.36 15.05 6.42
CA GLU A 388 25.85 16.40 6.13
C GLU A 388 24.79 16.43 5.01
N ARG A 389 24.51 15.29 4.36
CA ARG A 389 23.46 15.17 3.33
C ARG A 389 22.34 14.29 3.88
N SER A 390 21.45 14.91 4.65
CA SER A 390 20.19 14.28 5.04
C SER A 390 19.48 13.74 3.80
N LYS A 391 18.93 12.53 3.91
CA LYS A 391 18.03 11.94 2.92
C LYS A 391 16.86 12.89 2.68
N LEU A 392 17.00 13.82 1.74
CA LEU A 392 15.94 14.77 1.41
C LEU A 392 14.98 14.05 0.46
N TYR A 393 14.01 13.36 1.04
CA TYR A 393 12.90 12.74 0.31
C TYR A 393 12.18 13.83 -0.49
N THR A 394 12.40 13.86 -1.80
CA THR A 394 11.82 14.88 -2.67
C THR A 394 10.72 14.26 -3.50
N TYR A 395 9.51 14.78 -3.36
CA TYR A 395 8.35 14.29 -4.08
C TYR A 395 8.03 15.18 -5.28
N PHE A 396 7.64 14.55 -6.38
CA PHE A 396 7.22 15.20 -7.62
C PHE A 396 5.86 14.65 -8.05
N ASN A 397 4.97 15.54 -8.50
CA ASN A 397 3.69 15.12 -9.10
C ASN A 397 3.84 14.79 -10.60
N GLN A 398 2.74 14.39 -11.24
CA GLN A 398 2.68 14.02 -12.64
C GLN A 398 2.96 15.20 -13.59
N LYS A 399 3.02 16.43 -13.10
CA LYS A 399 3.44 17.59 -13.91
C LYS A 399 4.95 17.84 -13.83
N GLY A 400 5.68 17.03 -13.05
CA GLY A 400 7.10 17.25 -12.76
C GLY A 400 7.33 18.34 -11.71
N GLU A 401 6.29 18.81 -11.01
CA GLU A 401 6.40 19.85 -10.01
C GLU A 401 6.93 19.26 -8.71
N ASN A 402 7.99 19.87 -8.15
CA ASN A 402 8.49 19.52 -6.82
C ASN A 402 7.52 20.01 -5.75
N ILE A 403 6.71 19.09 -5.20
CA ILE A 403 5.68 19.42 -4.23
C ILE A 403 6.22 19.58 -2.81
N THR A 404 7.42 19.06 -2.49
CA THR A 404 8.01 19.23 -1.15
C THR A 404 8.50 20.65 -0.91
N LYS A 405 8.69 21.47 -1.95
CA LYS A 405 8.97 22.91 -1.82
C LYS A 405 7.86 23.69 -1.10
N ALA A 406 6.64 23.17 -1.07
CA ALA A 406 5.55 23.80 -0.33
C ALA A 406 5.68 23.62 1.20
N ILE A 407 6.58 22.74 1.66
CA ILE A 407 6.76 22.43 3.08
C ILE A 407 7.78 23.39 3.69
N THR A 408 7.35 24.22 4.64
CA THR A 408 8.17 25.27 5.26
C THR A 408 9.33 24.74 6.11
N GLN A 409 9.14 23.60 6.77
CA GLN A 409 10.15 22.93 7.58
C GLN A 409 10.16 21.45 7.21
N LEU A 410 11.09 21.08 6.32
CA LEU A 410 11.15 19.71 5.81
C LEU A 410 11.78 18.78 6.87
N PRO A 411 11.07 17.71 7.29
CA PRO A 411 11.64 16.72 8.21
C PRO A 411 12.69 15.86 7.50
N ILE A 412 13.50 15.15 8.29
CA ILE A 412 14.55 14.24 7.79
C ILE A 412 13.96 13.05 7.02
N TYR A 413 12.76 12.61 7.41
CA TYR A 413 12.02 11.54 6.75
C TYR A 413 10.62 12.03 6.41
N LEU A 414 10.13 11.69 5.23
CA LEU A 414 8.79 12.05 4.78
C LEU A 414 8.18 10.81 4.13
N GLY A 415 7.25 10.17 4.82
CA GLY A 415 6.50 9.03 4.33
C GLY A 415 5.30 9.47 3.48
N PHE A 416 4.85 8.58 2.61
CA PHE A 416 3.62 8.75 1.84
C PHE A 416 2.49 7.93 2.47
N LYS A 417 1.30 8.53 2.56
CA LYS A 417 0.07 7.86 2.98
C LYS A 417 -1.08 8.25 2.05
N GLU A 418 -2.07 7.39 1.94
CA GLU A 418 -3.27 7.67 1.15
C GLU A 418 -4.50 7.12 1.86
N ASN A 419 -5.59 7.89 1.85
CA ASN A 419 -6.90 7.43 2.27
C ASN A 419 -7.90 7.54 1.11
N THR A 420 -9.19 7.27 1.38
CA THR A 420 -10.22 7.25 0.34
C THR A 420 -10.44 8.58 -0.39
N VAL A 421 -10.06 9.69 0.23
CA VAL A 421 -10.35 11.05 -0.25
C VAL A 421 -9.09 11.77 -0.70
N GLN A 422 -7.98 11.58 0.02
CA GLN A 422 -6.79 12.41 -0.08
C GLN A 422 -5.52 11.58 0.07
N LYS A 423 -4.42 12.20 -0.31
CA LYS A 423 -3.05 11.71 -0.16
C LYS A 423 -2.30 12.64 0.78
N TYR A 424 -1.33 12.11 1.51
CA TYR A 424 -0.60 12.86 2.53
C TYR A 424 0.88 12.55 2.50
N LEU A 425 1.68 13.58 2.76
CA LEU A 425 3.07 13.41 3.15
C LEU A 425 3.18 13.63 4.65
N VAL A 426 3.68 12.62 5.34
CA VAL A 426 3.65 12.55 6.80
C VAL A 426 5.03 12.28 7.38
N ALA A 427 5.28 12.80 8.58
CA ALA A 427 6.43 12.41 9.37
C ALA A 427 6.11 12.58 10.85
N TYR A 428 6.55 11.65 11.68
CA TYR A 428 6.42 11.75 13.14
C TYR A 428 4.98 12.00 13.63
N GLY A 429 3.97 11.48 12.93
CA GLY A 429 2.55 11.68 13.24
C GLY A 429 1.98 13.06 12.84
N ILE A 430 2.67 13.80 11.99
CA ILE A 430 2.28 15.12 11.47
C ILE A 430 2.10 15.03 9.94
N ILE A 431 0.99 15.54 9.43
CA ILE A 431 0.77 15.83 8.01
C ILE A 431 1.52 17.11 7.68
N TYR A 432 2.46 17.04 6.75
CA TYR A 432 3.17 18.20 6.21
C TYR A 432 2.56 18.69 4.90
N LEU A 433 1.92 17.79 4.15
CA LEU A 433 1.29 18.11 2.89
C LEU A 433 0.06 17.24 2.67
N THR A 434 -1.03 17.84 2.22
CA THR A 434 -2.25 17.15 1.79
C THR A 434 -2.45 17.38 0.30
N LEU A 435 -2.71 16.30 -0.43
CA LEU A 435 -2.95 16.32 -1.87
C LEU A 435 -4.34 15.73 -2.18
N ASP A 436 -4.90 16.15 -3.32
CA ASP A 436 -6.05 15.47 -3.93
C ASP A 436 -5.61 14.14 -4.59
N LYS A 437 -6.57 13.42 -5.19
CA LYS A 437 -6.28 12.13 -5.85
C LYS A 437 -5.40 12.29 -7.10
N GLU A 438 -5.45 13.46 -7.71
CA GLU A 438 -4.68 13.92 -8.86
C GLU A 438 -3.32 14.53 -8.46
N ASN A 439 -2.90 14.38 -7.19
CA ASN A 439 -1.62 14.86 -6.66
C ASN A 439 -1.44 16.40 -6.69
N ASN A 440 -2.51 17.19 -6.77
CA ASN A 440 -2.45 18.64 -6.57
C ASN A 440 -2.45 18.97 -5.07
N ILE A 441 -1.70 20.00 -4.68
CA ILE A 441 -1.61 20.44 -3.29
C ILE A 441 -2.94 21.07 -2.85
N ILE A 442 -3.55 20.51 -1.80
CA ILE A 442 -4.72 21.07 -1.13
C ILE A 442 -4.27 22.01 0.00
N SER A 443 -3.29 21.57 0.81
CA SER A 443 -2.76 22.33 1.94
C SER A 443 -1.34 21.87 2.29
N SER A 444 -0.51 22.80 2.74
CA SER A 444 0.84 22.58 3.25
C SER A 444 1.00 22.98 4.72
N ASP A 445 -0.13 23.19 5.41
CA ASP A 445 -0.12 23.53 6.83
C ASP A 445 0.05 22.27 7.66
N GLN A 446 0.96 22.32 8.65
CA GLN A 446 1.21 21.18 9.53
C GLN A 446 -0.04 20.89 10.37
N LYS A 447 -0.55 19.66 10.25
CA LYS A 447 -1.70 19.18 11.02
C LYS A 447 -1.38 17.82 11.64
N SER A 448 -1.88 17.55 12.84
CA SER A 448 -1.65 16.24 13.45
C SER A 448 -2.46 15.16 12.71
N TYR A 449 -1.78 14.07 12.34
CA TYR A 449 -2.31 12.96 11.55
C TYR A 449 -3.44 12.19 12.23
N LEU A 450 -3.50 12.26 13.57
CA LEU A 450 -4.37 11.42 14.40
C LEU A 450 -5.59 12.16 14.97
N PHE A 451 -5.81 13.42 14.60
CA PHE A 451 -6.90 14.24 15.14
C PHE A 451 -7.71 14.94 14.04
N ASP A 452 -8.26 14.16 13.11
CA ASP A 452 -9.55 14.55 12.54
C ASP A 452 -10.64 14.11 13.52
N ALA A 453 -10.91 15.00 14.48
CA ALA A 453 -12.20 15.03 15.15
C ALA A 453 -13.31 15.12 14.07
N PRO A 454 -14.53 14.60 14.34
CA PRO A 454 -15.66 14.93 13.48
C PRO A 454 -15.79 16.46 13.37
N PRO A 455 -16.34 16.98 12.26
CA PRO A 455 -16.42 18.42 12.03
C PRO A 455 -17.00 19.10 13.26
N VAL A 456 -16.33 20.15 13.74
CA VAL A 456 -16.89 21.06 14.73
C VAL A 456 -18.15 21.62 14.10
N LEU A 457 -19.32 21.15 14.56
CA LEU A 457 -20.57 21.85 14.29
C LEU A 457 -20.39 23.25 14.88
N PRO A 458 -20.59 24.32 14.09
CA PRO A 458 -20.56 25.65 14.64
C PRO A 458 -21.65 25.73 15.71
N TYR A 459 -21.25 26.22 16.88
CA TYR A 459 -22.15 26.58 17.97
C TYR A 459 -23.39 27.32 17.45
N GLU A 460 -24.57 26.84 17.84
CA GLU A 460 -25.71 27.67 18.21
C GLU A 460 -26.16 27.28 19.63
#